data_AF-A0A368X5K4-F1
#
_entry.id   AF-A0A368X5K4-F1
#
_cell.length_a   1.000
_cell.length_b   1.000
_cell.length_c   1.000
_cell.angle_alpha   90.00
_cell.angle_beta   90.00
_cell.angle_gamma   90.00
#
_symmetry.space_group_name_H-M   'P 1'
#
loop_
_entity.id
_entity.type
_entity.pdbx_description
1 polymer ?
#
loop_
_entity_poly.entity_id
_entity_poly.type
_entity_poly.pdbx_seq_one_letter_code
_entity_poly.pdbx_strand_id
1 'polypeptide(L)'
;MQRQPASPDGQFGEAIKFFRPQVACTVQKVWVRGSSEHSVNLELAPVVESGADWEHKITVQVSTTELPKFCSCLLRIIPQVEYKYHGTDRNKSYSLQWQSGGVLRLDLSAPKKRLFIAITGEEVFWLSDLVLDQLHRNTSNMSKTDLINLLNRSFKGAG
;
A
#
# COMPACT_ATOMS: atom_id res chain seq x y z
N MET A 1 -4.15 -10.15 -10.97
CA MET A 1 -4.62 -8.88 -10.37
C MET A 1 -6.10 -8.69 -10.69
N GLN A 2 -6.91 -8.23 -9.73
CA GLN A 2 -8.28 -7.79 -9.99
C GLN A 2 -8.45 -6.34 -9.49
N ARG A 3 -8.90 -5.44 -10.37
CA ARG A 3 -9.33 -4.06 -10.03
C ARG A 3 -10.84 -4.06 -9.90
N GLN A 4 -11.35 -3.66 -8.75
CA GLN A 4 -12.78 -3.67 -8.46
C GLN A 4 -13.11 -2.49 -7.52
N PRO A 5 -14.36 -1.98 -7.56
CA PRO A 5 -14.82 -1.11 -6.49
C PRO A 5 -14.76 -1.89 -5.16
N ALA A 6 -14.33 -1.23 -4.09
CA ALA A 6 -14.15 -1.85 -2.78
C ALA A 6 -15.49 -2.25 -2.13
N SER A 7 -16.61 -1.73 -2.63
CA SER A 7 -17.95 -2.17 -2.33
C SER A 7 -18.85 -2.09 -3.56
N PRO A 8 -19.96 -2.84 -3.62
CA PRO A 8 -20.93 -2.77 -4.72
C PRO A 8 -21.43 -1.34 -4.99
N ASP A 9 -21.58 -0.54 -3.93
CA ASP A 9 -22.10 0.82 -3.99
C ASP A 9 -21.00 1.89 -4.15
N GLY A 10 -19.73 1.48 -4.29
CA GLY A 10 -18.59 2.39 -4.46
C GLY A 10 -18.21 3.23 -3.22
N GLN A 11 -18.98 3.15 -2.12
CA GLN A 11 -18.77 3.92 -0.88
C GLN A 11 -17.38 3.78 -0.26
N PHE A 12 -16.73 2.64 -0.46
CA PHE A 12 -15.44 2.36 0.18
C PHE A 12 -14.23 2.58 -0.75
N GLY A 13 -14.40 3.25 -1.88
CA GLY A 13 -13.32 3.60 -2.81
C GLY A 13 -12.92 2.48 -3.77
N GLU A 14 -11.79 2.65 -4.47
CA GLU A 14 -11.22 1.67 -5.40
C GLU A 14 -10.22 0.77 -4.69
N ALA A 15 -10.18 -0.52 -5.02
CA ALA A 15 -9.19 -1.46 -4.49
C ALA A 15 -8.54 -2.31 -5.58
N ILE A 16 -7.28 -2.70 -5.33
CA ILE A 16 -6.55 -3.70 -6.10
C ILE A 16 -6.32 -4.92 -5.22
N LYS A 17 -6.61 -6.11 -5.77
CA LYS A 17 -6.41 -7.39 -5.09
C LYS A 17 -5.38 -8.26 -5.81
N PHE A 18 -4.51 -8.89 -5.00
CA PHE A 18 -3.52 -9.86 -5.43
C PHE A 18 -3.73 -11.17 -4.67
N PHE A 19 -3.61 -12.30 -5.36
CA PHE A 19 -3.77 -13.62 -4.77
C PHE A 19 -2.52 -14.45 -5.03
N ARG A 20 -2.07 -15.15 -3.98
CA ARG A 20 -1.04 -16.19 -4.01
C ARG A 20 -1.56 -17.38 -3.21
N PRO A 21 -1.00 -18.60 -3.39
CA PRO A 21 -1.51 -19.79 -2.70
C PRO A 21 -1.58 -19.70 -1.17
N GLN A 22 -0.73 -18.88 -0.54
CA GLN A 22 -0.63 -18.78 0.92
C GLN A 22 -1.18 -17.45 1.48
N VAL A 23 -1.43 -16.44 0.62
CA VAL A 23 -1.76 -15.09 1.05
C VAL A 23 -2.57 -14.34 -0.01
N ALA A 24 -3.55 -13.58 0.43
CA ALA A 24 -4.26 -12.61 -0.37
C ALA A 24 -3.93 -11.19 0.13
N CYS A 25 -3.87 -10.24 -0.79
CA CYS A 25 -3.58 -8.85 -0.51
C CYS A 25 -4.67 -7.96 -1.09
N THR A 26 -5.09 -6.97 -0.31
CA THR A 26 -5.91 -5.85 -0.79
C THR A 26 -5.19 -4.54 -0.49
N VAL A 27 -5.06 -3.68 -1.49
CA VAL A 27 -4.70 -2.26 -1.29
C VAL A 27 -5.88 -1.41 -1.72
N GLN A 28 -6.40 -0.61 -0.80
CA GLN A 28 -7.66 0.11 -0.97
C GLN A 28 -7.48 1.61 -0.74
N LYS A 29 -8.00 2.44 -1.65
CA LYS A 29 -8.10 3.89 -1.47
C LYS A 29 -9.04 4.20 -0.30
N VAL A 30 -8.60 5.05 0.63
CA VAL A 30 -9.39 5.43 1.81
C VAL A 30 -9.22 6.91 2.12
N TRP A 31 -10.16 7.45 2.89
CA TRP A 31 -10.05 8.78 3.50
C TRP A 31 -9.65 8.59 4.96
N VAL A 32 -8.80 9.47 5.49
CA VAL A 32 -8.49 9.48 6.91
C VAL A 32 -9.75 9.94 7.68
N ARG A 33 -10.24 9.12 8.62
CA ARG A 33 -11.45 9.45 9.38
C ARG A 33 -11.30 10.80 10.09
N GLY A 34 -12.26 11.69 9.91
CA GLY A 34 -12.25 13.03 10.52
C GLY A 34 -11.30 14.02 9.84
N SER A 35 -10.74 13.68 8.67
CA SER A 35 -9.86 14.53 7.89
C SER A 35 -10.30 14.53 6.42
N SER A 36 -9.88 15.54 5.65
CA SER A 36 -10.03 15.59 4.19
C SER A 36 -8.89 14.87 3.46
N GLU A 37 -7.94 14.30 4.19
CA GLU A 37 -6.78 13.64 3.61
C GLU A 37 -7.10 12.24 3.10
N HIS A 38 -6.41 11.88 2.04
CA HIS A 38 -6.47 10.62 1.32
C HIS A 38 -5.30 9.71 1.69
N SER A 39 -5.54 8.41 1.75
CA SER A 39 -4.49 7.41 1.96
C SER A 39 -4.90 6.04 1.41
N VAL A 40 -4.14 5.00 1.76
CA VAL A 40 -4.44 3.61 1.44
C VAL A 40 -4.43 2.71 2.67
N ASN A 41 -5.35 1.74 2.68
CA ASN A 41 -5.29 0.59 3.57
C ASN A 41 -4.57 -0.56 2.89
N LEU A 42 -3.65 -1.18 3.62
CA LEU A 42 -2.95 -2.40 3.26
C LEU A 42 -3.56 -3.54 4.06
N GLU A 43 -4.00 -4.60 3.37
CA GLU A 43 -4.55 -5.78 4.01
C GLU A 43 -3.85 -7.03 3.49
N LEU A 44 -3.39 -7.90 4.40
CA LEU A 44 -2.95 -9.25 4.07
C LEU A 44 -3.77 -10.27 4.85
N ALA A 45 -4.32 -11.24 4.15
CA ALA A 45 -5.09 -12.35 4.70
C ALA A 45 -4.38 -13.68 4.37
N PRO A 46 -4.29 -14.64 5.31
CA PRO A 46 -3.84 -15.98 4.96
C PRO A 46 -4.86 -16.63 4.00
N VAL A 47 -4.37 -17.51 3.13
CA VAL A 47 -5.24 -18.34 2.29
C VAL A 47 -5.32 -19.73 2.92
N VAL A 48 -6.55 -20.19 3.15
CA VAL A 48 -6.90 -21.51 3.63
C VAL A 48 -7.66 -22.26 2.52
N GLU A 49 -8.08 -23.51 2.76
CA GLU A 49 -8.75 -24.33 1.73
C GLU A 49 -9.99 -23.67 1.11
N SER A 50 -10.76 -22.91 1.91
CA SER A 50 -11.94 -22.17 1.45
C SER A 50 -11.62 -20.83 0.78
N GLY A 51 -10.34 -20.46 0.64
CA GLY A 51 -9.88 -19.22 0.04
C GLY A 51 -9.26 -18.25 1.06
N ALA A 52 -9.31 -16.96 0.75
CA ALA A 52 -8.71 -15.93 1.61
C ALA A 52 -9.53 -15.73 2.90
N ASP A 53 -8.90 -15.94 4.04
CA ASP A 53 -9.46 -15.75 5.38
C ASP A 53 -9.34 -14.26 5.80
N TRP A 54 -10.29 -13.46 5.32
CA TRP A 54 -10.33 -12.03 5.58
C TRP A 54 -10.69 -11.67 7.03
N GLU A 55 -11.28 -12.58 7.79
CA GLU A 55 -11.58 -12.38 9.21
C GLU A 55 -10.29 -12.27 10.03
N HIS A 56 -9.29 -13.08 9.67
CA HIS A 56 -7.98 -13.07 10.31
C HIS A 56 -6.94 -12.21 9.56
N LYS A 57 -7.34 -11.20 8.80
CA LYS A 57 -6.37 -10.33 8.10
C LYS A 57 -5.55 -9.44 9.05
N ILE A 58 -4.38 -9.01 8.58
CA ILE A 58 -3.68 -7.84 9.14
C ILE A 58 -4.05 -6.64 8.28
N THR A 59 -4.61 -5.59 8.90
CA THR A 59 -4.86 -4.29 8.26
C THR A 59 -3.96 -3.21 8.87
N VAL A 60 -3.30 -2.46 8.00
CA VAL A 60 -2.51 -1.26 8.33
C VAL A 60 -2.85 -0.14 7.36
N GLN A 61 -3.22 1.03 7.88
CA GLN A 61 -3.39 2.25 7.08
C GLN A 61 -2.03 2.94 6.98
N VAL A 62 -1.60 3.26 5.75
CA VAL A 62 -0.44 4.14 5.52
C VAL A 62 -0.80 5.52 6.04
N SER A 63 0.02 6.16 6.87
CA SER A 63 -0.30 7.52 7.31
C SER A 63 -0.03 8.54 6.20
N THR A 64 -0.68 9.70 6.25
CA THR A 64 -0.53 10.73 5.21
C THR A 64 0.88 11.29 5.12
N THR A 65 1.61 11.29 6.24
CA THR A 65 3.03 11.69 6.31
C THR A 65 3.97 10.63 5.73
N GLU A 66 3.57 9.36 5.71
CA GLU A 66 4.35 8.24 5.15
C GLU A 66 4.09 8.02 3.66
N LEU A 67 2.88 8.37 3.21
CA LEU A 67 2.40 8.13 1.84
C LEU A 67 3.37 8.61 0.74
N PRO A 68 4.06 9.77 0.85
CA PRO A 68 5.05 10.17 -0.14
C PRO A 68 6.23 9.20 -0.25
N LYS A 69 6.77 8.74 0.88
CA LYS A 69 7.92 7.82 0.90
C LYS A 69 7.48 6.41 0.48
N PHE A 70 6.29 5.98 0.89
CA PHE A 70 5.67 4.75 0.39
C PHE A 70 5.52 4.75 -1.14
N CYS A 71 4.95 5.82 -1.70
CA CYS A 71 4.83 6.01 -3.15
C CYS A 71 6.20 6.03 -3.85
N SER A 72 7.20 6.68 -3.23
CA SER A 72 8.57 6.72 -3.76
C SER A 72 9.22 5.35 -3.83
N CYS A 73 8.93 4.47 -2.86
CA CYS A 73 9.36 3.07 -2.93
C CYS A 73 8.70 2.35 -4.12
N LEU A 74 7.39 2.49 -4.32
CA LEU A 74 6.69 1.87 -5.45
C LEU A 74 7.22 2.33 -6.81
N LEU A 75 7.61 3.60 -6.91
CA LEU A 75 8.21 4.20 -8.10
C LEU A 75 9.71 3.88 -8.28
N ARG A 76 10.29 3.03 -7.42
CA ARG A 76 11.73 2.69 -7.41
C ARG A 76 12.67 3.88 -7.22
N ILE A 77 12.19 4.98 -6.63
CA ILE A 77 13.02 6.13 -6.28
C ILE A 77 13.93 5.76 -5.09
N ILE A 78 13.39 4.95 -4.16
CA ILE A 78 14.12 4.35 -3.04
C ILE A 78 13.89 2.83 -3.02
N PRO A 79 14.84 2.04 -2.49
CA PRO A 79 14.76 0.57 -2.56
C PRO A 79 13.80 -0.03 -1.54
N GLN A 80 13.57 0.64 -0.40
CA GLN A 80 12.78 0.11 0.70
C GLN A 80 12.21 1.19 1.62
N VAL A 81 11.13 0.85 2.33
CA VAL A 81 10.58 1.60 3.46
C VAL A 81 10.11 0.65 4.56
N GLU A 82 10.21 1.07 5.81
CA GLU A 82 9.62 0.40 6.97
C GLU A 82 9.00 1.45 7.89
N TYR A 83 7.79 1.18 8.35
CA TYR A 83 7.09 2.00 9.33
C TYR A 83 6.45 1.12 10.41
N LYS A 84 6.52 1.60 11.65
CA LYS A 84 6.14 0.87 12.87
C LYS A 84 5.15 1.71 13.68
N TYR A 85 4.55 1.08 14.68
CA TYR A 85 3.66 1.72 15.65
C TYR A 85 2.29 2.15 15.10
N HIS A 86 1.75 1.38 14.15
CA HIS A 86 0.41 1.55 13.61
C HIS A 86 -0.68 0.89 14.46
N GLY A 87 -1.92 1.34 14.25
CA GLY A 87 -3.11 0.85 14.96
C GLY A 87 -3.27 1.47 16.34
N THR A 88 -4.43 1.27 16.95
CA THR A 88 -4.76 1.82 18.28
C THR A 88 -3.73 1.45 19.34
N ASP A 89 -3.26 0.21 19.32
CA ASP A 89 -2.29 -0.32 20.29
C ASP A 89 -0.83 -0.08 19.88
N ARG A 90 -0.58 0.62 18.76
CA ARG A 90 0.76 0.94 18.25
C ARG A 90 1.68 -0.29 18.11
N ASN A 91 1.11 -1.42 17.70
CA ASN A 91 1.79 -2.72 17.65
C ASN A 91 1.79 -3.36 16.26
N LYS A 92 1.42 -2.59 15.22
CA LYS A 92 1.46 -3.02 13.82
C LYS A 92 2.56 -2.29 13.05
N SER A 93 3.06 -2.92 11.99
CA SER A 93 4.05 -2.36 11.08
C SER A 93 3.81 -2.82 9.65
N TYR A 94 4.40 -2.09 8.71
CA TYR A 94 4.53 -2.53 7.32
C TYR A 94 5.92 -2.22 6.76
N SER A 95 6.31 -2.95 5.73
CA SER A 95 7.49 -2.61 4.92
C SER A 95 7.26 -2.92 3.45
N LEU A 96 7.88 -2.11 2.59
CA LEU A 96 8.06 -2.41 1.17
C LEU A 96 9.54 -2.57 0.89
N GLN A 97 9.92 -3.57 0.12
CA GLN A 97 11.30 -3.77 -0.30
C GLN A 97 11.38 -4.39 -1.68
N TRP A 98 12.06 -3.72 -2.61
CA TRP A 98 12.40 -4.32 -3.90
C TRP A 98 13.40 -5.45 -3.72
N GLN A 99 13.08 -6.60 -4.29
CA GLN A 99 13.91 -7.79 -4.33
C GLN A 99 14.64 -7.88 -5.68
N SER A 100 15.63 -8.77 -5.74
CA SER A 100 16.23 -9.18 -7.01
C SER A 100 15.15 -9.72 -7.97
N GLY A 101 15.35 -9.53 -9.28
CA GLY A 101 14.35 -9.91 -10.29
C GLY A 101 13.17 -8.94 -10.40
N GLY A 102 13.19 -7.80 -9.70
CA GLY A 102 12.21 -6.74 -9.89
C GLY A 102 10.83 -7.03 -9.29
N VAL A 103 10.79 -7.86 -8.26
CA VAL A 103 9.59 -8.14 -7.44
C VAL A 103 9.59 -7.22 -6.23
N LEU A 104 8.44 -6.66 -5.86
CA LEU A 104 8.27 -5.90 -4.64
C LEU A 104 7.71 -6.81 -3.55
N ARG A 105 8.38 -6.88 -2.40
CA ARG A 105 7.88 -7.56 -1.22
C ARG A 105 7.14 -6.56 -0.33
N LEU A 106 5.89 -6.87 0.03
CA LEU A 106 5.11 -6.16 1.04
C LEU A 106 4.96 -7.07 2.26
N ASP A 107 5.43 -6.63 3.42
CA ASP A 107 5.21 -7.30 4.71
C ASP A 107 4.26 -6.48 5.56
N LEU A 108 3.34 -7.16 6.25
CA LEU A 108 2.56 -6.60 7.37
C LEU A 108 2.84 -7.43 8.63
N SER A 109 3.03 -6.75 9.76
CA SER A 109 3.17 -7.41 11.07
C SER A 109 2.17 -6.87 12.08
N ALA A 110 1.71 -7.75 12.96
CA ALA A 110 0.88 -7.50 14.12
C ALA A 110 1.35 -8.43 15.26
N PRO A 111 0.86 -8.29 16.51
CA PRO A 111 1.27 -9.19 17.59
C PRO A 111 1.09 -10.66 17.21
N LYS A 112 2.17 -11.44 17.34
CA LYS A 112 2.22 -12.89 17.04
C LYS A 112 1.87 -13.27 15.59
N LYS A 113 1.76 -12.31 14.66
CA LYS A 113 1.39 -12.58 13.27
C LYS A 113 2.18 -11.72 12.30
N ARG A 114 2.75 -12.36 11.28
CA ARG A 114 3.41 -11.69 10.17
C ARG A 114 2.98 -12.35 8.88
N LEU A 115 2.61 -11.53 7.90
CA LEU A 115 2.27 -11.97 6.55
C LEU A 115 3.09 -11.16 5.56
N PHE A 116 3.41 -11.75 4.42
CA PHE A 116 4.05 -11.04 3.32
C PHE A 116 3.50 -11.53 1.99
N ILE A 117 3.59 -10.67 0.97
CA ILE A 117 3.26 -11.02 -0.41
C ILE A 117 4.33 -10.49 -1.36
N ALA A 118 4.64 -11.28 -2.39
CA ALA A 118 5.46 -10.90 -3.52
C ALA A 118 4.57 -10.33 -4.64
N ILE A 119 4.76 -9.05 -4.98
CA ILE A 119 4.03 -8.31 -6.02
C ILE A 119 4.96 -8.16 -7.23
N THR A 120 4.53 -8.63 -8.39
CA THR A 120 5.33 -8.59 -9.63
C THR A 120 5.49 -7.15 -10.13
N GLY A 121 6.51 -6.88 -10.96
CA GLY A 121 6.73 -5.54 -11.52
C GLY A 121 5.51 -4.99 -12.28
N GLU A 122 4.81 -5.85 -13.03
CA GLU A 122 3.58 -5.50 -13.75
C GLU A 122 2.42 -5.15 -12.79
N GLU A 123 2.28 -5.89 -11.69
CA GLU A 123 1.30 -5.59 -10.65
C GLU A 123 1.62 -4.29 -9.89
N VAL A 124 2.92 -4.02 -9.68
CA VAL A 124 3.36 -2.78 -9.03
C VAL A 124 3.01 -1.56 -9.87
N PHE A 125 3.01 -1.62 -11.20
CA PHE A 125 2.55 -0.51 -12.04
C PHE A 125 1.15 -0.03 -11.63
N TRP A 126 0.21 -0.96 -11.50
CA TRP A 126 -1.16 -0.64 -11.15
C TRP A 126 -1.32 -0.20 -9.70
N LEU A 127 -0.50 -0.76 -8.80
CA LEU A 127 -0.43 -0.32 -7.40
C LEU A 127 0.11 1.12 -7.29
N SER A 128 1.17 1.44 -8.04
CA SER A 128 1.75 2.79 -8.12
C SER A 128 0.72 3.81 -8.60
N ASP A 129 -0.03 3.50 -9.65
CA ASP A 129 -1.11 4.35 -10.16
C ASP A 129 -2.17 4.64 -9.09
N LEU A 130 -2.65 3.61 -8.38
CA LEU A 130 -3.64 3.73 -7.30
C LEU A 130 -3.14 4.64 -6.17
N VAL A 131 -1.89 4.45 -5.74
CA VAL A 131 -1.29 5.17 -4.61
C VAL A 131 -0.91 6.60 -5.00
N LEU A 132 -0.37 6.80 -6.20
CA LEU A 132 -0.06 8.12 -6.73
C LEU A 132 -1.34 8.96 -6.85
N ASP A 133 -2.47 8.35 -7.22
CA ASP A 133 -3.77 9.03 -7.23
C ASP A 133 -4.19 9.55 -5.85
N GLN A 134 -4.01 8.76 -4.78
CA GLN A 134 -4.31 9.21 -3.42
C GLN A 134 -3.38 10.34 -2.97
N LEU A 135 -2.08 10.22 -3.25
CA LEU A 135 -1.12 11.25 -2.90
C LEU A 135 -1.38 12.56 -3.67
N HIS A 136 -1.76 12.46 -4.94
CA HIS A 136 -2.10 13.62 -5.77
C HIS A 136 -3.34 14.36 -5.26
N ARG A 137 -4.35 13.65 -4.74
CA ARG A 137 -5.51 14.28 -4.11
C ARG A 137 -5.16 15.09 -2.86
N ASN A 138 -4.09 14.74 -2.14
CA ASN A 138 -3.57 15.53 -1.01
C ASN A 138 -2.74 16.74 -1.46
N THR A 139 -2.35 16.81 -2.74
CA THR A 139 -1.45 17.82 -3.32
C THR A 139 -2.04 18.40 -4.61
N SER A 140 -3.34 18.72 -4.59
CA SER A 140 -4.13 19.08 -5.78
C SER A 140 -3.68 20.35 -6.51
N ASN A 141 -2.77 21.14 -5.92
CA ASN A 141 -2.21 22.35 -6.52
C ASN A 141 -1.11 22.08 -7.56
N MET A 142 -0.73 20.82 -7.81
CA MET A 142 0.29 20.47 -8.80
C MET A 142 -0.16 19.30 -9.69
N SER A 143 0.47 19.13 -10.86
CA SER A 143 0.20 17.99 -11.73
C SER A 143 0.79 16.69 -11.15
N LYS A 144 0.30 15.51 -11.60
CA LYS A 144 0.91 14.22 -11.23
C LYS A 144 2.39 14.14 -11.66
N THR A 145 2.74 14.77 -12.79
CA THR A 145 4.13 14.86 -13.27
C THR A 145 5.00 15.68 -12.32
N ASP A 146 4.54 16.84 -11.87
CA ASP A 146 5.27 17.69 -10.92
C ASP A 146 5.41 17.00 -9.57
N LEU A 147 4.37 16.27 -9.13
CA LEU A 147 4.42 15.47 -7.93
C LEU A 147 5.50 14.38 -8.02
N ILE A 148 5.58 13.64 -9.13
CA ILE A 148 6.64 12.64 -9.34
C ILE A 148 8.03 13.31 -9.33
N ASN A 149 8.17 14.50 -9.94
CA ASN A 149 9.42 15.26 -9.91
C ASN A 149 9.79 15.69 -8.49
N LEU A 150 8.81 16.13 -7.69
CA LEU A 150 9.01 16.48 -6.29
C LEU A 150 9.45 15.25 -5.49
N LEU A 151 8.78 14.10 -5.63
CA LEU A 151 9.18 12.85 -4.97
C LEU A 151 10.62 12.46 -5.32
N ASN A 152 11.00 12.55 -6.60
CA ASN A 152 12.38 12.31 -7.03
C ASN A 152 13.35 13.27 -6.34
N ARG A 153 13.07 14.56 -6.30
CA ARG A 153 13.95 15.54 -5.64
C ARG A 153 14.03 15.34 -4.13
N SER A 154 12.95 14.93 -3.49
CA SER A 154 12.85 14.77 -2.04
C SER A 154 13.49 13.48 -1.52
N PHE A 155 13.41 12.38 -2.29
CA PHE A 155 13.78 11.05 -1.79
C PHE A 155 14.91 10.36 -2.56
N LYS A 156 15.29 10.83 -3.76
CA LYS A 156 16.41 10.22 -4.49
C LYS A 156 17.70 10.38 -3.69
N GLY A 157 18.39 9.27 -3.45
CA GLY A 157 19.59 9.23 -2.61
C GLY A 157 19.33 9.16 -1.11
N ALA A 158 18.06 9.15 -0.68
CA ALA A 158 17.69 8.81 0.70
C ALA A 158 17.63 7.28 0.84
N GLY A 159 18.77 6.66 1.13
CA GLY A 159 18.92 5.22 1.32
C GLY A 159 19.92 4.92 2.43
#